data_AF-A0AAX2DTH5-F1
#
_entry.id   AF-A0AAX2DTH5-F1
#
_cell.length_a   1.000
_cell.length_b   1.000
_cell.length_c   1.000
_cell.angle_alpha   90.00
_cell.angle_beta   90.00
_cell.angle_gamma   90.00
#
_symmetry.space_group_name_H-M   'P 1'
#
loop_
_entity.id
_entity.type
_entity.pdbx_description
1 polymer ?
#
loop_
_entity_poly.entity_id
_entity_poly.type
_entity_poly.pdbx_seq_one_letter_code
_entity_poly.pdbx_strand_id
1 'polypeptide(L)'
;MNLDEIVDCMLLTNQEIQQTQTDHRMKLVDFWEIKSGDRVLEVGCGQGDTTAVLANAVGSNGFVQGIDIAPRSYGAPFTLGDATDHLKKSPLGNRMDFKLATNILQGDITFSDLEFDVAVLSHASWYFSSKEELTRMLILLSKWANRVCYAEWDPQITDVKQSSHLLAVLTQASYEAFKKETQSNCSETQKLDQMPTREIWLVFFMRSSVRGTE
;
A
#
# COMPACT_ATOMS: atom_id res chain seq x y z
N MET A 1 15.58 6.48 -7.30
CA MET A 1 14.57 5.74 -8.10
C MET A 1 14.41 6.40 -9.46
N ASN A 2 14.07 5.66 -10.52
CA ASN A 2 13.82 6.18 -11.86
C ASN A 2 12.37 5.90 -12.28
N LEU A 3 11.58 6.95 -12.53
CA LEU A 3 10.15 6.87 -12.82
C LEU A 3 9.87 6.03 -14.08
N ASP A 4 10.57 6.33 -15.17
CA ASP A 4 10.32 5.70 -16.47
C ASP A 4 10.67 4.21 -16.42
N GLU A 5 11.80 3.85 -15.79
CA GLU A 5 12.17 2.44 -15.57
C GLU A 5 11.11 1.65 -14.81
N ILE A 6 10.46 2.28 -13.82
CA ILE A 6 9.42 1.61 -13.03
C ILE A 6 8.14 1.48 -13.87
N VAL A 7 7.71 2.56 -14.53
CA VAL A 7 6.49 2.57 -15.36
C VAL A 7 6.61 1.56 -16.52
N ASP A 8 7.79 1.42 -17.12
CA ASP A 8 8.07 0.44 -18.18
C ASP A 8 7.93 -1.02 -17.70
N CYS A 9 7.99 -1.26 -16.40
CA CYS A 9 7.78 -2.59 -15.81
C CYS A 9 6.31 -2.89 -15.49
N MET A 10 5.42 -1.89 -15.55
CA MET A 10 4.02 -2.01 -15.13
C MET A 10 3.13 -2.47 -16.28
N LEU A 11 2.08 -3.22 -15.95
CA LEU A 11 1.05 -3.61 -16.93
C LEU A 11 0.03 -2.46 -17.10
N LEU A 12 0.13 -1.73 -18.21
CA LEU A 12 -0.56 -0.46 -18.38
C LEU A 12 -1.88 -0.57 -19.16
N THR A 13 -2.87 0.23 -18.73
CA THR A 13 -4.03 0.60 -19.56
C THR A 13 -3.95 2.04 -20.04
N ASN A 14 -3.35 2.92 -19.23
CA ASN A 14 -3.11 4.33 -19.52
C ASN A 14 -1.79 4.78 -18.89
N GLN A 15 -0.87 5.26 -19.73
CA GLN A 15 0.49 5.62 -19.32
C GLN A 15 0.55 6.85 -18.40
N GLU A 16 -0.27 7.88 -18.67
CA GLU A 16 -0.27 9.12 -17.88
C GLU A 16 -0.80 8.89 -16.47
N ILE A 17 -1.86 8.07 -16.36
CA ILE A 17 -2.39 7.65 -15.05
C ILE A 17 -1.34 6.86 -14.29
N GLN A 18 -0.66 5.91 -14.94
CA GLN A 18 0.39 5.14 -14.28
C GLN A 18 1.54 6.02 -13.81
N GLN A 19 2.05 6.93 -14.64
CA GLN A 19 3.13 7.84 -14.24
C GLN A 19 2.75 8.63 -13.00
N THR A 20 1.51 9.12 -12.91
CA THR A 20 1.01 9.85 -11.74
C THR A 20 0.97 8.94 -10.50
N GLN A 21 0.47 7.71 -10.63
CA GLN A 21 0.41 6.76 -9.52
C GLN A 21 1.81 6.36 -9.05
N THR A 22 2.73 6.10 -9.97
CA THR A 22 4.11 5.72 -9.67
C THR A 22 4.89 6.87 -9.04
N ASP A 23 4.78 8.11 -9.54
CA ASP A 23 5.38 9.31 -8.92
C ASP A 23 4.90 9.51 -7.48
N HIS A 24 3.62 9.27 -7.23
CA HIS A 24 3.05 9.30 -5.88
C HIS A 24 3.63 8.22 -4.97
N ARG A 25 3.79 6.99 -5.46
CA ARG A 25 4.42 5.90 -4.68
C ARG A 25 5.91 6.17 -4.43
N MET A 26 6.63 6.79 -5.37
CA MET A 26 8.03 7.21 -5.17
C MET A 26 8.16 8.17 -3.99
N LYS A 27 7.29 9.18 -3.89
CA LYS A 27 7.29 10.12 -2.76
C LYS A 27 7.06 9.43 -1.41
N LEU A 28 6.21 8.41 -1.38
CA LEU A 28 6.01 7.60 -0.17
C LEU A 28 7.26 6.82 0.21
N VAL A 29 7.87 6.15 -0.77
CA VAL A 29 9.09 5.36 -0.57
C VAL A 29 10.27 6.24 -0.13
N ASP A 30 10.38 7.46 -0.68
CA ASP A 30 11.34 8.47 -0.24
C ASP A 30 11.04 8.93 1.20
N PHE A 31 9.78 9.25 1.52
CA PHE A 31 9.38 9.66 2.88
C PHE A 31 9.63 8.58 3.93
N TRP A 32 9.43 7.31 3.57
CA TRP A 32 9.72 6.18 4.44
C TRP A 32 11.20 5.86 4.55
N GLU A 33 12.06 6.54 3.79
CA GLU A 33 13.51 6.32 3.77
C GLU A 33 13.87 4.84 3.53
N ILE A 34 13.26 4.22 2.51
CA ILE A 34 13.60 2.85 2.10
C ILE A 34 15.02 2.85 1.53
N LYS A 35 15.85 1.91 1.98
CA LYS A 35 17.28 1.86 1.64
C LYS A 35 17.57 0.72 0.66
N SER A 36 18.62 0.91 -0.14
CA SER A 36 19.19 -0.17 -0.93
C SER A 36 19.62 -1.31 -0.02
N GLY A 37 19.21 -2.53 -0.34
CA GLY A 37 19.46 -3.74 0.45
C GLY A 37 18.35 -4.11 1.43
N ASP A 38 17.36 -3.24 1.67
CA ASP A 38 16.28 -3.55 2.61
C ASP A 38 15.46 -4.77 2.14
N ARG A 39 15.07 -5.61 3.10
CA ARG A 39 14.01 -6.60 2.96
C ARG A 39 12.69 -5.97 3.39
N VAL A 40 11.74 -5.87 2.46
CA VAL A 40 10.47 -5.19 2.68
C VAL A 40 9.32 -6.18 2.61
N LEU A 41 8.43 -6.15 3.60
CA LEU A 41 7.12 -6.80 3.56
C LEU A 41 6.06 -5.76 3.21
N GLU A 42 5.29 -5.99 2.16
CA GLU A 42 4.16 -5.13 1.78
C GLU A 42 2.84 -5.89 1.94
N VAL A 43 1.91 -5.32 2.69
CA VAL A 43 0.55 -5.85 2.86
C VAL A 43 -0.44 -5.04 2.05
N GLY A 44 -1.33 -5.73 1.32
CA GLY A 44 -2.27 -5.11 0.39
C GLY A 44 -1.58 -4.64 -0.88
N CYS A 45 -0.73 -5.49 -1.48
CA CYS A 45 0.08 -5.11 -2.63
C CYS A 45 -0.71 -4.89 -3.92
N GLY A 46 -1.95 -5.39 -4.02
CA GLY A 46 -2.82 -5.23 -5.17
C GLY A 46 -2.17 -5.63 -6.48
N GLN A 47 -2.13 -4.71 -7.44
CA GLN A 47 -1.50 -4.91 -8.74
C GLN A 47 0.03 -4.68 -8.74
N GLY A 48 0.60 -4.24 -7.60
CA GLY A 48 2.04 -4.10 -7.42
C GLY A 48 2.60 -2.71 -7.70
N ASP A 49 1.79 -1.65 -7.76
CA ASP A 49 2.26 -0.27 -7.99
C ASP A 49 3.32 0.16 -6.97
N THR A 50 3.03 -0.02 -5.68
CA THR A 50 3.98 0.29 -4.61
C THR A 50 5.12 -0.74 -4.58
N THR A 51 4.82 -2.03 -4.82
CA THR A 51 5.81 -3.11 -4.88
C THR A 51 6.91 -2.82 -5.91
N ALA A 52 6.56 -2.33 -7.10
CA ALA A 52 7.50 -2.00 -8.16
C ALA A 52 8.45 -0.86 -7.75
N VAL A 53 7.90 0.18 -7.11
CA VAL A 53 8.70 1.29 -6.59
C VAL A 53 9.63 0.83 -5.46
N LEU A 54 9.13 0.03 -4.53
CA LEU A 54 9.94 -0.57 -3.46
C LEU A 54 11.07 -1.43 -4.04
N ALA A 55 10.78 -2.28 -5.04
CA ALA A 55 11.79 -3.12 -5.69
C ALA A 55 12.86 -2.33 -6.46
N ASN A 56 12.50 -1.16 -7.01
CA ASN A 56 13.49 -0.24 -7.58
C ASN A 56 14.36 0.37 -6.48
N ALA A 57 13.77 0.81 -5.37
CA ALA A 57 14.46 1.46 -4.25
C ALA A 57 15.43 0.53 -3.51
N VAL A 58 15.01 -0.70 -3.20
CA VAL A 58 15.86 -1.67 -2.48
C VAL A 58 17.00 -2.22 -3.34
N GLY A 59 16.95 -2.03 -4.67
CA GLY A 59 18.02 -2.43 -5.59
C GLY A 59 18.21 -3.95 -5.69
N SER A 60 19.29 -4.38 -6.33
CA SER A 60 19.56 -5.80 -6.62
C SER A 60 19.88 -6.66 -5.39
N ASN A 61 20.23 -6.02 -4.27
CA ASN A 61 20.63 -6.70 -3.03
C ASN A 61 19.50 -6.74 -2.00
N GLY A 62 18.37 -6.07 -2.28
CA GLY A 62 17.19 -6.09 -1.43
C GLY A 62 16.10 -6.98 -2.01
N PHE A 63 14.97 -7.05 -1.30
CA PHE A 63 13.85 -7.90 -1.69
C PHE A 63 12.52 -7.36 -1.17
N VAL A 64 11.45 -7.52 -1.95
CA VAL A 64 10.09 -7.12 -1.56
C VAL A 64 9.15 -8.33 -1.60
N GLN A 65 8.54 -8.66 -0.47
CA GLN A 65 7.46 -9.63 -0.38
C GLN A 65 6.12 -8.90 -0.39
N GLY A 66 5.40 -8.94 -1.52
CA GLY A 66 4.02 -8.43 -1.59
C GLY A 66 3.02 -9.50 -1.15
N ILE A 67 2.04 -9.13 -0.33
CA ILE A 67 0.96 -10.00 0.11
C ILE A 67 -0.39 -9.32 -0.13
N ASP A 68 -1.35 -10.07 -0.64
CA ASP A 68 -2.73 -9.62 -0.77
C ASP A 68 -3.73 -10.74 -0.42
N ILE A 69 -4.84 -10.37 0.22
CA ILE A 69 -5.93 -11.30 0.53
C ILE A 69 -6.77 -11.62 -0.70
N ALA A 70 -6.77 -10.75 -1.72
CA ALA A 70 -7.53 -10.92 -2.93
C ALA A 70 -6.98 -12.08 -3.77
N PRO A 71 -7.87 -12.87 -4.42
CA PRO A 71 -7.45 -13.95 -5.29
C PRO A 71 -6.80 -13.42 -6.57
N ARG A 72 -5.99 -14.27 -7.21
CA ARG A 72 -5.32 -13.95 -8.48
C ARG A 72 -6.28 -13.45 -9.57
N SER A 73 -7.52 -13.94 -9.60
CA SER A 73 -8.54 -13.58 -10.60
C SER A 73 -9.26 -12.26 -10.33
N TYR A 74 -8.94 -11.56 -9.24
CA TYR A 74 -9.55 -10.28 -8.89
C TYR A 74 -9.03 -9.14 -9.78
N GLY A 75 -9.92 -8.23 -10.19
CA GLY A 75 -9.57 -7.04 -10.98
C GLY A 75 -9.88 -7.15 -12.48
N ALA A 76 -10.06 -5.99 -13.12
CA ALA A 76 -10.25 -5.83 -14.56
C ALA A 76 -9.72 -4.44 -14.99
N PRO A 77 -9.27 -4.25 -16.24
CA PRO A 77 -9.22 -5.22 -17.34
C PRO A 77 -8.11 -6.27 -17.17
N PHE A 78 -7.14 -6.02 -16.29
CA PHE A 78 -6.12 -6.99 -15.89
C PHE A 78 -6.37 -7.44 -14.46
N THR A 79 -6.25 -8.75 -14.22
CA THR A 79 -6.36 -9.31 -12.89
C THR A 79 -5.08 -9.06 -12.08
N LEU A 80 -5.13 -9.24 -10.76
CA LEU A 80 -3.94 -9.17 -9.91
C LEU A 80 -2.88 -10.20 -10.35
N GLY A 81 -3.33 -11.40 -10.76
CA GLY A 81 -2.46 -12.42 -11.33
C GLY A 81 -1.73 -11.94 -12.59
N ASP A 82 -2.45 -11.30 -13.51
CA ASP A 82 -1.86 -10.77 -14.76
C ASP A 82 -0.80 -9.71 -14.46
N ALA A 83 -1.12 -8.74 -13.58
CA ALA A 83 -0.23 -7.65 -13.22
C ALA A 83 1.03 -8.13 -12.49
N THR A 84 0.87 -8.99 -11.49
CA THR A 84 2.00 -9.53 -10.71
C THR A 84 2.88 -10.46 -11.54
N ASP A 85 2.30 -11.30 -12.41
CA ASP A 85 3.07 -12.15 -13.32
C ASP A 85 3.84 -11.32 -14.37
N HIS A 86 3.27 -10.20 -14.83
CA HIS A 86 3.95 -9.26 -15.71
C HIS A 86 5.15 -8.62 -15.02
N LEU A 87 4.96 -8.09 -13.79
CA LEU A 87 6.02 -7.51 -12.98
C LEU A 87 7.16 -8.50 -12.71
N LYS A 88 6.83 -9.76 -12.40
CA LYS A 88 7.84 -10.81 -12.19
C LYS A 88 8.70 -11.12 -13.42
N LYS A 89 8.21 -10.81 -14.63
CA LYS A 89 8.97 -10.96 -15.89
C LYS A 89 9.76 -9.72 -16.26
N SER A 90 9.55 -8.61 -15.56
CA SER A 90 10.27 -7.36 -15.77
C SER A 90 11.70 -7.41 -15.22
N PRO A 91 12.56 -6.43 -15.54
CA PRO A 91 13.89 -6.28 -14.91
C PRO A 91 13.87 -6.19 -13.38
N LEU A 92 12.74 -5.79 -12.76
CA LEU A 92 12.59 -5.74 -11.31
C LEU A 92 12.17 -7.08 -10.69
N GLY A 93 11.73 -8.05 -11.50
CA GLY A 93 11.08 -9.27 -11.03
C GLY A 93 11.91 -10.13 -10.09
N ASN A 94 13.24 -10.12 -10.22
CA ASN A 94 14.14 -10.87 -9.33
C ASN A 94 14.24 -10.28 -7.91
N ARG A 95 13.68 -9.09 -7.68
CA ARG A 95 13.73 -8.36 -6.41
C ARG A 95 12.40 -8.45 -5.66
N MET A 96 11.43 -9.19 -6.17
CA MET A 96 10.09 -9.27 -5.58
C MET A 96 9.48 -10.66 -5.71
N ASP A 97 8.58 -11.00 -4.79
CA ASP A 97 7.62 -12.09 -4.96
C ASP A 97 6.24 -11.69 -4.40
N PHE A 98 5.21 -12.42 -4.81
CA PHE A 98 3.82 -12.15 -4.45
C PHE A 98 3.15 -13.37 -3.84
N LYS A 99 2.44 -13.16 -2.72
CA LYS A 99 1.52 -14.14 -2.11
C LYS A 99 0.10 -13.56 -2.13
N LEU A 100 -0.65 -13.91 -3.16
CA LEU A 100 -2.06 -13.55 -3.31
C LEU A 100 -2.95 -14.58 -2.61
N ALA A 101 -4.24 -14.29 -2.42
CA ALA A 101 -5.18 -15.14 -1.69
C ALA A 101 -4.67 -15.54 -0.29
N THR A 102 -3.97 -14.63 0.40
CA THR A 102 -3.28 -14.94 1.66
C THR A 102 -3.70 -13.98 2.77
N ASN A 103 -4.24 -14.51 3.87
CA ASN A 103 -4.60 -13.76 5.06
C ASN A 103 -3.61 -14.01 6.21
N ILE A 104 -2.69 -13.06 6.40
CA ILE A 104 -1.67 -13.17 7.46
C ILE A 104 -2.22 -13.04 8.88
N LEU A 105 -3.39 -12.43 9.08
CA LEU A 105 -4.05 -12.38 10.39
C LEU A 105 -4.69 -13.72 10.77
N GLN A 106 -5.05 -14.55 9.78
CA GLN A 106 -5.54 -15.92 10.02
C GLN A 106 -4.41 -16.95 10.13
N GLY A 107 -3.17 -16.55 9.83
CA GLY A 107 -2.01 -17.44 9.93
C GLY A 107 -1.77 -18.31 8.70
N ASP A 108 -2.30 -17.93 7.53
CA ASP A 108 -2.06 -18.63 6.26
C ASP A 108 -0.55 -18.70 5.92
N ILE A 109 0.21 -17.72 6.40
CA ILE A 109 1.67 -17.68 6.37
C ILE A 109 2.19 -17.00 7.64
N THR A 110 3.37 -17.42 8.08
CA THR A 110 4.09 -16.82 9.19
C THR A 110 5.53 -16.53 8.78
N PHE A 111 6.08 -15.46 9.34
CA PHE A 111 7.48 -15.07 9.18
C PHE A 111 8.20 -15.12 10.52
N SER A 112 9.53 -15.14 10.46
CA SER A 112 10.35 -15.07 11.66
C SER A 112 10.31 -13.66 12.26
N ASP A 113 10.60 -13.57 13.56
CA ASP A 113 10.72 -12.27 14.21
C ASP A 113 11.84 -11.46 13.55
N LEU A 114 11.54 -10.19 13.23
CA LEU A 114 12.45 -9.25 12.56
C LEU A 114 13.09 -9.79 11.26
N GLU A 115 12.35 -10.61 10.50
CA GLU A 115 12.79 -11.11 9.19
C GLU A 115 12.93 -10.00 8.13
N PHE A 116 12.20 -8.89 8.31
CA PHE A 116 12.18 -7.75 7.41
C PHE A 116 12.78 -6.50 8.05
N ASP A 117 13.40 -5.66 7.23
CA ASP A 117 13.83 -4.34 7.68
C ASP A 117 12.63 -3.40 7.78
N VAL A 118 11.67 -3.52 6.86
CA VAL A 118 10.50 -2.64 6.79
C VAL A 118 9.24 -3.44 6.48
N ALA A 119 8.15 -3.14 7.18
CA ALA A 119 6.81 -3.50 6.77
C ALA A 119 6.07 -2.26 6.26
N VAL A 120 5.36 -2.37 5.14
CA VAL A 120 4.63 -1.28 4.49
C VAL A 120 3.15 -1.63 4.38
N LEU A 121 2.30 -0.68 4.74
CA LEU A 121 0.86 -0.67 4.43
C LEU A 121 0.53 0.65 3.71
N SER A 122 0.25 0.57 2.40
CA SER A 122 0.05 1.75 1.55
C SER A 122 -1.34 1.75 0.92
N HIS A 123 -2.20 2.72 1.29
CA HIS A 123 -3.56 2.87 0.76
C HIS A 123 -4.42 1.60 0.90
N ALA A 124 -4.17 0.83 1.95
CA ALA A 124 -4.83 -0.44 2.20
C ALA A 124 -5.69 -0.42 3.48
N SER A 125 -5.59 0.63 4.30
CA SER A 125 -6.20 0.66 5.63
C SER A 125 -7.72 0.67 5.60
N TRP A 126 -8.30 1.25 4.54
CA TRP A 126 -9.74 1.32 4.35
C TRP A 126 -10.37 -0.02 3.97
N TYR A 127 -9.59 -1.03 3.59
CA TYR A 127 -10.08 -2.37 3.29
C TYR A 127 -10.14 -3.31 4.51
N PHE A 128 -9.69 -2.84 5.68
CA PHE A 128 -9.91 -3.58 6.93
C PHE A 128 -11.37 -3.46 7.36
N SER A 129 -11.90 -4.48 8.05
CA SER A 129 -13.29 -4.46 8.53
C SER A 129 -13.48 -3.57 9.77
N SER A 130 -12.40 -3.25 10.48
CA SER A 130 -12.44 -2.50 11.73
C SER A 130 -11.08 -1.90 12.11
N LYS A 131 -11.09 -0.90 13.00
CA LYS A 131 -9.87 -0.33 13.59
C LYS A 131 -9.10 -1.39 14.39
N GLU A 132 -9.81 -2.31 15.05
CA GLU A 132 -9.23 -3.39 15.83
C GLU A 132 -8.50 -4.40 14.94
N GLU A 133 -9.02 -4.69 13.75
CA GLU A 133 -8.33 -5.52 12.76
C GLU A 133 -7.06 -4.84 12.23
N LEU A 134 -7.14 -3.55 11.87
CA LEU A 134 -5.97 -2.77 11.46
C LEU A 134 -4.91 -2.72 12.58
N THR A 135 -5.33 -2.53 13.82
CA THR A 135 -4.42 -2.50 14.98
C THR A 135 -3.72 -3.85 15.16
N ARG A 136 -4.45 -4.96 15.04
CA ARG A 136 -3.87 -6.31 15.07
C ARG A 136 -2.86 -6.52 13.94
N MET A 137 -3.16 -6.02 12.74
CA MET A 137 -2.24 -6.06 11.60
C MET A 137 -0.95 -5.32 11.91
N LEU A 138 -1.04 -4.07 12.35
CA LEU A 138 0.13 -3.24 12.64
C LEU A 138 0.98 -3.82 13.78
N ILE A 139 0.35 -4.41 14.81
CA ILE A 139 1.05 -5.15 15.86
C ILE A 139 1.78 -6.37 15.28
N LEU A 140 1.14 -7.14 14.41
CA LEU A 140 1.76 -8.30 13.77
C LEU A 140 2.98 -7.88 12.93
N LEU A 141 2.84 -6.84 12.11
CA LEU A 141 3.94 -6.30 11.30
C LEU A 141 5.11 -5.80 12.15
N SER A 142 4.84 -5.20 13.32
CA SER A 142 5.90 -4.75 14.24
C SER A 142 6.72 -5.88 14.88
N LYS A 143 6.24 -7.13 14.79
CA LYS A 143 7.01 -8.32 15.21
C LYS A 143 7.92 -8.82 14.10
N TRP A 144 7.47 -8.72 12.86
CA TRP A 144 8.17 -9.24 11.69
C TRP A 144 9.13 -8.24 11.06
N ALA A 145 9.01 -6.96 11.37
CA ALA A 145 9.86 -5.91 10.81
C ALA A 145 10.47 -4.97 11.85
N ASN A 146 11.66 -4.45 11.54
CA ASN A 146 12.34 -3.44 12.37
C ASN A 146 11.55 -2.11 12.42
N ARG A 147 10.89 -1.75 11.30
CA ARG A 147 10.02 -0.57 11.21
C ARG A 147 8.72 -0.83 10.45
N VAL A 148 7.65 -0.10 10.78
CA VAL A 148 6.35 -0.19 10.11
C VAL A 148 5.95 1.17 9.52
N CYS A 149 5.87 1.22 8.20
CA CYS A 149 5.54 2.38 7.42
C CYS A 149 4.09 2.31 6.96
N TYR A 150 3.35 3.41 7.16
CA TYR A 150 1.92 3.48 6.91
C TYR A 150 1.58 4.74 6.12
N ALA A 151 0.77 4.60 5.08
CA ALA A 151 0.21 5.75 4.37
C ALA A 151 -1.25 5.54 4.00
N GLU A 152 -2.03 6.59 4.19
CA GLU A 152 -3.43 6.66 3.79
C GLU A 152 -3.80 8.10 3.40
N TRP A 153 -4.95 8.27 2.76
CA TRP A 153 -5.51 9.58 2.45
C TRP A 153 -5.81 10.42 3.71
N ASP A 154 -5.41 11.69 3.66
CA ASP A 154 -5.79 12.70 4.65
C ASP A 154 -7.20 13.24 4.35
N PRO A 155 -8.20 13.09 5.24
CA PRO A 155 -9.50 13.72 5.05
C PRO A 155 -9.48 15.25 5.25
N GLN A 156 -8.38 15.84 5.74
CA GLN A 156 -8.28 17.29 5.91
C GLN A 156 -8.15 18.00 4.54
N ILE A 157 -9.14 18.83 4.21
CA ILE A 157 -9.13 19.66 3.01
C ILE A 157 -8.18 20.85 3.21
N THR A 158 -7.23 20.98 2.30
CA THR A 158 -6.32 22.14 2.19
C THR A 158 -6.45 22.87 0.85
N ASP A 159 -7.13 22.27 -0.13
CA ASP A 159 -7.49 22.85 -1.43
C ASP A 159 -8.95 22.48 -1.77
N VAL A 160 -9.73 23.44 -2.25
CA VAL A 160 -11.14 23.24 -2.64
C VAL A 160 -11.34 22.07 -3.63
N LYS A 161 -10.34 21.76 -4.47
CA LYS A 161 -10.38 20.63 -5.42
C LYS A 161 -10.42 19.27 -4.71
N GLN A 162 -10.02 19.18 -3.46
CA GLN A 162 -10.05 17.95 -2.66
C GLN A 162 -11.44 17.64 -2.11
N SER A 163 -12.36 18.61 -2.17
CA SER A 163 -13.72 18.47 -1.61
C SER A 163 -14.52 17.34 -2.26
N SER A 164 -14.32 17.09 -3.56
CA SER A 164 -14.99 15.98 -4.26
C SER A 164 -14.53 14.62 -3.74
N HIS A 165 -13.24 14.46 -3.48
CA HIS A 165 -12.70 13.23 -2.89
C HIS A 165 -13.22 13.04 -1.46
N LEU A 166 -13.18 14.09 -0.62
CA LEU A 166 -13.73 13.99 0.75
C LEU A 166 -15.21 13.61 0.72
N LEU A 167 -16.03 14.26 -0.11
CA LEU A 167 -17.46 13.95 -0.21
C LEU A 167 -17.71 12.51 -0.64
N ALA A 168 -16.91 11.96 -1.56
CA ALA A 168 -16.99 10.55 -1.95
C ALA A 168 -16.69 9.61 -0.76
N VAL A 169 -15.61 9.89 -0.02
CA VAL A 169 -15.21 9.13 1.17
C VAL A 169 -16.27 9.20 2.26
N LEU A 170 -16.80 10.39 2.57
CA LEU A 170 -17.85 10.58 3.57
C LEU A 170 -19.16 9.88 3.18
N THR A 171 -19.50 9.89 1.89
CA THR A 171 -20.68 9.18 1.38
C THR A 171 -20.51 7.67 1.57
N GLN A 172 -19.35 7.12 1.21
CA GLN A 172 -19.07 5.70 1.40
C GLN A 172 -19.03 5.33 2.89
N ALA A 173 -18.35 6.12 3.72
CA ALA A 173 -18.29 5.91 5.18
C ALA A 173 -19.69 5.91 5.80
N SER A 174 -20.53 6.89 5.42
CA SER A 174 -21.92 6.97 5.87
C SER A 174 -22.71 5.73 5.46
N TYR A 175 -22.53 5.25 4.23
CA TYR A 175 -23.19 4.04 3.74
C TYR A 175 -22.74 2.77 4.48
N GLU A 176 -21.43 2.57 4.67
CA GLU A 176 -20.87 1.42 5.38
C GLU A 176 -21.33 1.38 6.85
N ALA A 177 -21.48 2.54 7.50
CA ALA A 177 -21.94 2.63 8.89
C ALA A 177 -23.36 2.07 9.13
N PHE A 178 -24.19 1.99 8.09
CA PHE A 178 -25.53 1.41 8.16
C PHE A 178 -25.59 -0.07 7.76
N LYS A 179 -24.47 -0.69 7.36
CA LYS A 179 -24.43 -2.14 7.06
C LYS A 179 -24.27 -2.95 8.34
N LYS A 180 -24.90 -4.14 8.38
CA LYS A 180 -24.76 -5.10 9.48
C LYS A 180 -23.41 -5.81 9.50
N GLU A 181 -22.82 -5.99 8.32
CA GLU A 181 -21.47 -6.53 8.11
C GLU A 181 -20.73 -5.53 7.20
N THR A 182 -19.60 -4.99 7.68
CA THR A 182 -18.78 -4.05 6.92
C THR A 182 -17.58 -4.75 6.31
N GLN A 183 -17.23 -4.38 5.08
CA GLN A 183 -16.00 -4.79 4.40
C GLN A 183 -15.02 -3.63 4.22
N SER A 184 -15.27 -2.50 4.89
CA SER A 184 -14.43 -1.30 4.76
C SER A 184 -14.43 -0.44 6.03
N ASN A 185 -13.28 0.16 6.33
CA ASN A 185 -13.02 1.01 7.49
C ASN A 185 -12.77 2.47 7.08
N CYS A 186 -13.57 2.97 6.13
CA CYS A 186 -13.59 4.39 5.75
C CYS A 186 -14.18 5.20 6.92
N SER A 187 -13.35 5.92 7.67
CA SER A 187 -13.80 6.80 8.76
C SER A 187 -13.07 8.15 8.74
N GLU A 188 -13.75 9.17 9.27
CA GLU A 188 -13.46 10.61 9.07
C GLU A 188 -12.12 11.10 9.69
N THR A 189 -11.41 10.25 10.43
CA THR A 189 -10.00 10.40 10.82
C THR A 189 -9.62 9.19 11.68
N GLN A 190 -8.77 8.30 11.19
CA GLN A 190 -8.19 7.27 12.05
C GLN A 190 -7.12 7.92 12.94
N LYS A 191 -7.53 8.46 14.10
CA LYS A 191 -6.59 8.84 15.15
C LYS A 191 -5.89 7.57 15.66
N LEU A 192 -4.63 7.39 15.27
CA LEU A 192 -3.74 6.33 15.71
C LEU A 192 -3.13 6.63 17.10
N ASP A 193 -3.57 7.70 17.76
CA ASP A 193 -3.08 8.26 19.03
C ASP A 193 -3.09 7.30 20.24
N GLN A 194 -3.56 6.06 20.09
CA GLN A 194 -3.57 5.02 21.14
C GLN A 194 -2.66 3.81 20.82
N MET A 195 -1.85 3.88 19.75
CA MET A 195 -0.87 2.82 19.45
C MET A 195 0.33 2.90 20.40
N PRO A 196 0.82 1.76 20.93
CA PRO A 196 1.92 1.77 21.88
C PRO A 196 3.16 2.42 21.27
N THR A 197 3.70 3.40 22.01
CA THR A 197 4.90 4.16 21.65
C THR A 197 6.14 3.25 21.68
N ARG A 198 6.49 2.71 20.52
CA ARG A 198 7.88 2.54 20.09
C ARG A 198 8.07 3.43 18.86
N GLU A 199 9.24 4.03 18.69
CA GLU A 199 9.58 5.05 17.67
C GLU A 199 9.51 4.56 16.20
N ILE A 200 8.39 3.96 15.78
CA ILE A 200 8.36 3.05 14.62
C ILE A 200 7.29 3.44 13.58
N TRP A 201 6.53 4.52 13.78
CA TRP A 201 5.42 4.89 12.88
C TRP A 201 5.76 6.13 12.04
N LEU A 202 6.16 5.93 10.79
CA LEU A 202 6.16 6.98 9.78
C LEU A 202 4.80 6.96 9.09
N VAL A 203 3.89 7.78 9.61
CA VAL A 203 2.55 7.98 9.07
C VAL A 203 2.60 9.13 8.06
N PHE A 204 2.40 8.82 6.79
CA PHE A 204 2.23 9.83 5.75
C PHE A 204 0.76 10.01 5.40
N PHE A 205 0.22 11.17 5.73
CA PHE A 205 -1.11 11.59 5.31
C PHE A 205 -0.99 12.34 3.99
N MET A 206 -1.46 11.71 2.91
CA MET A 206 -1.33 12.28 1.57
C MET A 206 -2.51 13.19 1.24
N ARG A 207 -2.17 14.35 0.67
CA ARG A 207 -3.09 15.37 0.17
C ARG A 207 -3.19 15.23 -1.35
N SER A 208 -4.39 15.02 -1.90
CA SER A 208 -4.54 14.91 -3.36
C SER A 208 -4.21 16.25 -4.04
N SER A 209 -3.31 16.26 -5.02
CA SER A 209 -3.13 17.40 -5.92
C SER A 209 -3.71 17.04 -7.29
N VAL A 210 -4.88 17.58 -7.63
CA VAL A 210 -5.38 17.53 -9.00
C VAL A 210 -4.67 18.64 -9.78
N ARG A 211 -3.71 18.28 -10.63
CA ARG A 211 -3.16 19.22 -11.62
C ARG A 211 -4.32 19.60 -12.56
N GLY A 212 -4.77 20.84 -12.46
CA GLY A 212 -5.65 21.43 -13.47
C GLY A 212 -4.74 21.97 -14.56
N THR A 213 -4.90 21.47 -15.78
CA THR A 213 -4.51 22.20 -16.98
C THR A 213 -5.37 23.45 -17.04
N GLU A 214 -4.71 24.61 -17.20
CA GLU A 214 -5.35 25.88 -17.55
C GLU A 214 -6.14 25.79 -18.85
#